data_AF-A0AA39YL74-F1
#
_entry.id   AF-A0AA39YL74-F1
#
_cell.length_a   1.000
_cell.length_b   1.000
_cell.length_c   1.000
_cell.angle_alpha   90.00
_cell.angle_beta   90.00
_cell.angle_gamma   90.00
#
_symmetry.space_group_name_H-M   'P 1'
#
loop_
_entity.id
_entity.type
_entity.pdbx_description
1 polymer ?
#
loop_
_entity_poly.entity_id
_entity_poly.type
_entity_poly.pdbx_seq_one_letter_code
_entity_poly.pdbx_strand_id
1 'polypeptide(L)'
;MSHETLVTLKVGPEAKRFLIHKDVLSKQSPYFRAALEEGRWKESQDNVVELDETDPKIFEDFLVEWLYTGKLDEDLAELTLIEGYIFADRYDFPRLRFDVIASIHGHYTEEMTDDLPSYDAIILAFESLPPRCKLCEFLVDLYGSRWKPYHDYINSRELELREQLPMAFLMRWLEKLGNRPYIGDGGLEYGLGHYSEQMEEVQSQASE
;
A
#
# COMPACT_ATOMS: atom_id res chain seq x y z
N MET A 1 -19.49 14.24 -34.25
CA MET A 1 -18.09 13.80 -34.38
C MET A 1 -17.38 14.29 -33.14
N SER A 2 -17.15 13.41 -32.16
CA SER A 2 -16.29 13.73 -31.01
C SER A 2 -14.88 13.89 -31.56
N HIS A 3 -14.31 15.09 -31.49
CA HIS A 3 -12.89 15.27 -31.80
C HIS A 3 -12.09 14.50 -30.74
N GLU A 4 -11.38 13.44 -31.15
CA GLU A 4 -10.39 12.75 -30.32
C GLU A 4 -9.31 13.75 -29.92
N THR A 5 -9.50 14.36 -28.75
CA THR A 5 -8.56 15.32 -28.21
C THR A 5 -7.52 14.55 -27.43
N LEU A 6 -6.27 14.61 -27.88
CA LEU A 6 -5.14 14.00 -27.18
C LEU A 6 -4.54 15.02 -26.20
N VAL A 7 -4.13 14.50 -25.06
CA VAL A 7 -3.40 15.23 -24.01
C VAL A 7 -2.00 14.64 -23.91
N THR A 8 -1.01 15.51 -23.82
CA THR A 8 0.38 15.11 -23.57
C THR A 8 0.62 15.05 -22.07
N LEU A 9 0.86 13.86 -21.53
CA LEU A 9 1.35 13.69 -20.18
C LEU A 9 2.88 13.62 -20.21
N LYS A 10 3.53 14.49 -19.42
CA LYS A 10 4.98 14.42 -19.19
C LYS A 10 5.21 13.73 -17.86
N VAL A 11 5.82 12.55 -17.89
CA VAL A 11 5.94 11.67 -16.72
C VAL A 11 7.39 11.57 -16.28
N GLY A 12 7.61 11.66 -14.98
CA GLY A 12 8.90 11.50 -14.34
C GLY A 12 9.87 12.66 -14.58
N PRO A 13 11.07 12.61 -13.98
CA PRO A 13 12.05 13.70 -14.02
C PRO A 13 12.60 13.98 -15.42
N GLU A 14 12.60 12.98 -16.31
CA GLU A 14 13.01 13.13 -17.71
C GLU A 14 11.86 13.62 -18.61
N ALA A 15 10.66 13.84 -18.04
CA ALA A 15 9.47 14.30 -18.73
C ALA A 15 9.13 13.44 -19.97
N LYS A 16 9.19 12.11 -19.81
CA LYS A 16 8.82 11.16 -20.87
C LYS A 16 7.38 11.43 -21.29
N ARG A 17 7.14 11.54 -22.60
CA ARG A 17 5.85 12.00 -23.15
C ARG A 17 4.95 10.82 -23.49
N PHE A 18 3.70 10.90 -23.02
CA PHE A 18 2.63 9.97 -23.34
C PHE A 18 1.45 10.74 -23.94
N LEU A 19 0.87 10.22 -25.02
CA LEU A 19 -0.33 10.79 -25.64
C LEU A 19 -1.53 9.94 -25.24
N ILE A 20 -2.44 10.53 -24.47
CA ILE A 20 -3.64 9.85 -23.96
C ILE A 20 -4.88 10.63 -24.36
N HIS A 21 -5.96 9.92 -24.69
CA HIS A 21 -7.23 10.55 -24.99
C HIS A 21 -7.79 11.30 -23.77
N LYS A 22 -8.11 12.58 -23.96
CA LYS A 22 -8.70 13.47 -22.95
C LYS A 22 -9.92 12.83 -22.28
N ASP A 23 -10.78 12.21 -23.09
CA ASP A 23 -12.01 11.58 -22.63
C ASP A 23 -11.74 10.36 -21.76
N VAL A 24 -10.69 9.58 -22.05
CA VAL A 24 -10.28 8.42 -21.24
C VAL A 24 -9.84 8.87 -19.86
N LEU A 25 -8.95 9.88 -19.77
CA LEU A 25 -8.51 10.44 -18.50
C LEU A 25 -9.67 11.08 -17.72
N SER A 26 -10.44 11.95 -18.39
CA SER A 26 -11.53 12.71 -17.75
C SER A 26 -12.68 11.82 -17.30
N LYS A 27 -12.89 10.67 -17.94
CA LYS A 27 -13.89 9.69 -17.51
C LYS A 27 -13.46 9.00 -16.22
N GLN A 28 -12.18 8.65 -16.10
CA GLN A 28 -11.64 7.86 -15.00
C GLN A 28 -11.19 8.69 -13.79
N SER A 29 -10.84 9.96 -14.00
CA SER A 29 -10.32 10.86 -12.96
C SER A 29 -11.02 12.22 -12.93
N PRO A 30 -11.67 12.59 -11.82
CA PRO A 30 -12.17 13.93 -11.59
C PRO A 30 -11.07 15.00 -11.60
N TYR A 31 -9.85 14.67 -11.15
CA TYR A 31 -8.69 15.57 -11.25
C TYR A 31 -8.41 15.94 -12.70
N PHE A 32 -8.23 14.94 -13.58
CA PHE A 32 -7.95 15.20 -15.00
C PHE A 32 -9.12 15.87 -15.70
N ARG A 33 -10.37 15.51 -15.34
CA ARG A 33 -11.56 16.21 -15.84
C ARG A 33 -11.53 17.70 -15.53
N ALA A 34 -11.17 18.06 -14.29
CA ALA A 34 -11.09 19.45 -13.85
C ALA A 34 -9.88 20.18 -14.46
N ALA A 35 -8.71 19.53 -14.53
CA ALA A 35 -7.48 20.10 -15.07
C ALA A 35 -7.59 20.39 -16.58
N LEU A 36 -8.34 19.56 -17.31
CA LEU A 36 -8.52 19.65 -18.76
C LEU A 36 -9.84 20.36 -19.14
N GLU A 37 -10.60 20.86 -18.17
CA GLU A 37 -11.80 21.66 -18.41
C GLU A 37 -11.43 22.99 -19.07
N GLU A 38 -12.06 23.31 -20.20
CA GLU A 38 -11.68 24.44 -21.05
C GLU A 38 -11.68 25.77 -20.31
N GLY A 39 -10.58 26.51 -20.44
CA GLY A 39 -10.47 27.90 -19.98
C GLY A 39 -10.29 28.05 -18.47
N ARG A 40 -10.23 26.95 -17.71
CA ARG A 40 -10.10 26.99 -16.25
C ARG A 40 -8.65 27.00 -15.77
N TRP A 41 -7.77 26.29 -16.48
CA TRP A 41 -6.36 26.11 -16.11
C TRP A 41 -5.42 26.15 -17.32
N LYS A 42 -4.12 26.36 -17.09
CA LYS A 42 -3.12 26.46 -18.17
C LYS A 42 -2.98 25.14 -18.94
N GLU A 43 -3.13 24.03 -18.24
CA GLU A 43 -3.14 22.66 -18.72
C GLU A 43 -4.23 22.45 -19.79
N SER A 44 -5.39 23.08 -19.63
CA SER A 44 -6.48 23.04 -20.62
C SER A 44 -6.16 23.81 -21.91
N GLN A 45 -5.28 24.81 -21.84
CA GLN A 45 -4.86 25.62 -23.00
C GLN A 45 -3.75 24.90 -23.78
N ASP A 46 -2.78 24.33 -23.05
CA ASP A 46 -1.62 23.68 -23.65
C ASP A 46 -1.88 22.20 -23.98
N ASN A 47 -2.95 21.58 -23.45
CA ASN A 47 -3.21 20.14 -23.47
C ASN A 47 -2.00 19.32 -22.97
N VAL A 48 -1.32 19.84 -21.95
CA VAL A 48 -0.13 19.26 -21.34
C VAL A 48 -0.34 19.17 -19.83
N VAL A 49 -0.07 18.00 -19.24
CA VAL A 49 -0.04 17.82 -17.78
C VAL A 49 1.30 17.19 -17.39
N GLU A 50 1.89 17.68 -16.31
CA GLU A 50 3.19 17.22 -15.80
C GLU A 50 2.97 16.34 -14.55
N LEU A 51 3.63 15.19 -14.53
CA LEU A 51 3.49 14.12 -13.54
C LEU A 51 4.90 13.73 -13.03
N ASP A 52 5.60 14.70 -12.43
CA ASP A 52 7.04 14.62 -12.12
C ASP A 52 7.39 13.51 -11.12
N GLU A 53 6.47 13.21 -10.21
CA GLU A 53 6.65 12.21 -9.14
C GLU A 53 6.14 10.81 -9.53
N THR A 54 5.89 10.57 -10.81
CA THR A 54 5.42 9.26 -11.31
C THR A 54 6.54 8.60 -12.10
N ASP A 55 6.85 7.35 -11.79
CA ASP A 55 7.80 6.56 -12.58
C ASP A 55 7.22 6.33 -13.99
N PRO A 56 7.94 6.74 -15.06
CA PRO A 56 7.51 6.51 -16.44
C PRO A 56 7.24 5.04 -16.77
N LYS A 57 7.95 4.10 -16.13
CA LYS A 57 7.77 2.67 -16.36
C LYS A 57 6.43 2.19 -15.81
N ILE A 58 6.09 2.57 -14.58
CA ILE A 58 4.78 2.26 -13.97
C ILE A 58 3.66 2.89 -14.80
N PHE A 59 3.87 4.10 -15.29
CA PHE A 59 2.90 4.75 -16.14
C PHE A 59 2.64 3.98 -17.43
N GLU A 60 3.70 3.56 -18.12
CA GLU A 60 3.61 2.84 -19.38
C GLU A 60 3.05 1.42 -19.23
N ASP A 61 3.66 0.62 -18.33
CA ASP A 61 3.39 -0.81 -18.21
C ASP A 61 2.06 -1.09 -17.50
N PHE A 62 1.59 -0.18 -16.65
CA PHE A 62 0.42 -0.42 -15.79
C PHE A 62 -0.71 0.59 -16.03
N LEU A 63 -0.43 1.90 -15.94
CA LEU A 63 -1.52 2.91 -16.00
C LEU A 63 -2.12 3.04 -17.40
N VAL A 64 -1.30 3.04 -18.45
CA VAL A 64 -1.80 3.15 -19.83
C VAL A 64 -2.70 1.95 -20.16
N GLU A 65 -2.25 0.73 -19.86
CA GLU A 65 -3.08 -0.45 -20.12
C GLU A 65 -4.41 -0.39 -19.37
N TRP A 66 -4.38 -0.15 -18.06
CA TRP A 66 -5.61 -0.07 -17.26
C TRP A 66 -6.56 1.05 -17.75
N LEU A 67 -6.06 2.20 -18.17
CA LEU A 67 -6.89 3.30 -18.67
C LEU A 67 -7.74 2.88 -19.88
N TYR A 68 -7.20 2.05 -20.76
CA TYR A 68 -7.88 1.61 -21.99
C TYR A 68 -8.66 0.30 -21.82
N THR A 69 -8.18 -0.63 -20.98
CA THR A 69 -8.80 -1.95 -20.80
C THR A 69 -9.75 -2.02 -19.60
N GLY A 70 -9.53 -1.15 -18.60
CA GLY A 70 -10.19 -1.22 -17.30
C GLY A 70 -9.79 -2.46 -16.49
N LYS A 71 -8.66 -3.09 -16.80
CA LYS A 71 -8.18 -4.32 -16.18
C LYS A 71 -6.76 -4.14 -15.66
N LEU A 72 -6.48 -4.80 -14.54
CA LEU A 72 -5.14 -4.96 -14.01
C LEU A 72 -4.58 -6.30 -14.50
N ASP A 73 -3.29 -6.32 -14.81
CA ASP A 73 -2.56 -7.58 -15.02
C ASP A 73 -2.53 -8.36 -13.68
N GLU A 74 -2.73 -9.67 -13.77
CA GLU A 74 -2.75 -10.59 -12.63
C GLU A 74 -1.34 -10.83 -12.08
N ASP A 75 -0.30 -10.65 -12.91
CA ASP A 75 1.10 -10.89 -12.58
C ASP A 75 1.84 -9.64 -12.07
N LEU A 76 1.11 -8.58 -11.71
CA LEU A 76 1.71 -7.34 -11.18
C LEU A 76 2.42 -7.60 -9.85
N ALA A 77 3.66 -7.11 -9.77
CA ALA A 77 4.40 -7.11 -8.51
C ALA A 77 3.68 -6.27 -7.45
N GLU A 78 3.80 -6.68 -6.19
CA GLU A 78 3.20 -6.00 -5.05
C GLU A 78 3.52 -4.49 -5.02
N LEU A 79 4.81 -4.13 -5.16
CA LEU A 79 5.22 -2.73 -5.12
C LEU A 79 4.55 -1.92 -6.24
N THR A 80 4.42 -2.49 -7.43
CA THR A 80 3.72 -1.86 -8.56
C THR A 80 2.26 -1.57 -8.23
N LEU A 81 1.57 -2.47 -7.51
CA LEU A 81 0.20 -2.24 -7.05
C LEU A 81 0.13 -1.10 -6.03
N ILE A 82 1.06 -1.04 -5.08
CA ILE A 82 1.13 0.06 -4.09
C ILE A 82 1.39 1.40 -4.78
N GLU A 83 2.36 1.46 -5.70
CA GLU A 83 2.66 2.65 -6.49
C GLU A 83 1.47 3.07 -7.35
N GLY A 84 0.76 2.10 -7.93
CA GLY A 84 -0.49 2.32 -8.66
C GLY A 84 -1.58 2.93 -7.78
N TYR A 85 -1.70 2.49 -6.53
CA TYR A 85 -2.63 3.10 -5.57
C TYR A 85 -2.22 4.54 -5.22
N ILE A 86 -0.91 4.79 -5.01
CA ILE A 86 -0.38 6.13 -4.72
C ILE A 86 -0.72 7.09 -5.86
N PHE A 87 -0.47 6.67 -7.10
CA PHE A 87 -0.87 7.43 -8.29
C PHE A 87 -2.38 7.69 -8.32
N ALA A 88 -3.16 6.64 -8.07
CA ALA A 88 -4.62 6.72 -8.10
C ALA A 88 -5.19 7.62 -6.99
N ASP A 89 -4.55 7.70 -5.82
CA ASP A 89 -4.94 8.62 -4.76
C ASP A 89 -4.60 10.06 -5.14
N ARG A 90 -3.37 10.30 -5.61
CA ARG A 90 -2.86 11.62 -5.97
C ARG A 90 -3.65 12.29 -7.08
N TYR A 91 -3.96 11.56 -8.14
CA TYR A 91 -4.66 12.08 -9.31
C TYR A 91 -6.14 11.67 -9.34
N ASP A 92 -6.69 11.32 -8.18
CA ASP A 92 -8.09 10.96 -7.97
C ASP A 92 -8.64 10.01 -9.05
N PHE A 93 -8.18 8.76 -9.06
CA PHE A 93 -8.77 7.65 -9.80
C PHE A 93 -9.49 6.70 -8.84
N PRO A 94 -10.76 6.97 -8.45
CA PRO A 94 -11.50 6.14 -7.50
C PRO A 94 -11.61 4.68 -7.93
N ARG A 95 -11.79 4.43 -9.24
CA ARG A 95 -11.93 3.06 -9.75
C ARG A 95 -10.62 2.28 -9.67
N LEU A 96 -9.50 2.91 -10.00
CA LEU A 96 -8.19 2.28 -9.89
C LEU A 96 -7.83 1.95 -8.43
N ARG A 97 -8.13 2.87 -7.48
CA ARG A 97 -7.96 2.58 -6.05
C ARG A 97 -8.73 1.33 -5.61
N PHE A 98 -9.96 1.18 -6.10
CA PHE A 98 -10.78 0.00 -5.82
C PHE A 98 -10.19 -1.26 -6.47
N ASP A 99 -9.85 -1.21 -7.76
CA ASP A 99 -9.33 -2.37 -8.50
C ASP A 99 -7.99 -2.86 -7.89
N VAL A 100 -7.11 -1.96 -7.46
CA VAL A 100 -5.86 -2.30 -6.76
C VAL A 100 -6.15 -2.98 -5.43
N ILE A 101 -7.04 -2.43 -4.59
CA ILE A 101 -7.42 -3.08 -3.32
C ILE A 101 -8.02 -4.46 -3.59
N ALA A 102 -8.86 -4.61 -4.62
CA ALA A 102 -9.46 -5.89 -4.96
C ALA A 102 -8.42 -6.92 -5.39
N SER A 103 -7.42 -6.51 -6.17
CA SER A 103 -6.28 -7.36 -6.58
C SER A 103 -5.46 -7.82 -5.37
N ILE A 104 -5.01 -6.87 -4.53
CA ILE A 104 -4.25 -7.17 -3.30
C ILE A 104 -5.07 -8.07 -2.36
N HIS A 105 -6.35 -7.75 -2.16
CA HIS A 105 -7.24 -8.56 -1.33
C HIS A 105 -7.37 -9.98 -1.89
N GLY A 106 -7.57 -10.13 -3.21
CA GLY A 106 -7.61 -11.44 -3.87
C GLY A 106 -6.38 -12.27 -3.52
N HIS A 107 -5.19 -11.73 -3.82
CA HIS A 107 -3.91 -12.40 -3.56
C HIS A 107 -3.77 -12.85 -2.11
N TYR A 108 -4.04 -11.96 -1.15
CA TYR A 108 -3.83 -12.28 0.26
C TYR A 108 -4.99 -13.05 0.90
N THR A 109 -6.19 -13.12 0.34
CA THR A 109 -7.32 -13.82 0.99
C THR A 109 -7.61 -15.22 0.45
N GLU A 110 -6.77 -15.71 -0.46
CA GLU A 110 -6.82 -17.09 -0.93
C GLU A 110 -6.62 -18.10 0.22
N GLU A 111 -7.37 -19.20 0.19
CA GLU A 111 -7.55 -20.15 1.32
C GLU A 111 -6.26 -20.86 1.78
N MET A 112 -5.13 -20.66 1.11
CA MET A 112 -3.90 -21.43 1.32
C MET A 112 -2.64 -20.59 1.62
N THR A 113 -2.75 -19.26 1.68
CA THR A 113 -1.61 -18.38 1.97
C THR A 113 -1.69 -17.78 3.38
N ASP A 114 -0.58 -17.83 4.12
CA ASP A 114 -0.35 -16.99 5.31
C ASP A 114 0.58 -15.82 5.02
N ASP A 115 0.90 -15.57 3.74
CA ASP A 115 1.79 -14.49 3.31
C ASP A 115 1.27 -13.12 3.74
N LEU A 116 2.23 -12.21 3.86
CA LEU A 116 2.00 -10.82 4.19
C LEU A 116 2.74 -9.94 3.19
N PRO A 117 2.22 -8.72 2.95
CA PRO A 117 2.95 -7.70 2.22
C PRO A 117 4.32 -7.46 2.80
N SER A 118 5.33 -7.29 1.96
CA SER A 118 6.69 -6.96 2.39
C SER A 118 6.73 -5.66 3.20
N TYR A 119 7.68 -5.51 4.12
CA TYR A 119 7.85 -4.23 4.83
C TYR A 119 8.24 -3.09 3.88
N ASP A 120 8.89 -3.36 2.75
CA ASP A 120 9.09 -2.37 1.68
C ASP A 120 7.73 -1.80 1.21
N ALA A 121 6.74 -2.66 0.96
CA ALA A 121 5.39 -2.22 0.57
C ALA A 121 4.68 -1.43 1.68
N ILE A 122 4.86 -1.83 2.95
CA ILE A 122 4.31 -1.11 4.10
C ILE A 122 4.93 0.28 4.23
N ILE A 123 6.26 0.37 4.16
CA ILE A 123 7.02 1.63 4.23
C ILE A 123 6.54 2.56 3.12
N LEU A 124 6.56 2.08 1.87
CA LEU A 124 6.16 2.85 0.70
C LEU A 124 4.73 3.40 0.84
N ALA A 125 3.77 2.56 1.25
CA ALA A 125 2.38 2.98 1.42
C ALA A 125 2.23 4.06 2.49
N PHE A 126 2.84 3.89 3.67
CA PHE A 126 2.68 4.80 4.80
C PHE A 126 3.49 6.08 4.71
N GLU A 127 4.57 6.10 3.92
CA GLU A 127 5.31 7.32 3.60
C GLU A 127 4.61 8.17 2.53
N SER A 128 3.83 7.53 1.65
CA SER A 128 3.23 8.19 0.48
C SER A 128 1.75 8.51 0.61
N LEU A 129 1.03 7.87 1.54
CA LEU A 129 -0.43 7.97 1.67
C LEU A 129 -0.87 8.47 3.06
N PRO A 130 -2.08 9.06 3.17
CA PRO A 130 -2.70 9.29 4.47
C PRO A 130 -2.80 7.97 5.26
N PRO A 131 -2.34 7.90 6.52
CA PRO A 131 -2.28 6.63 7.27
C PRO A 131 -3.62 5.92 7.52
N ARG A 132 -4.74 6.55 7.18
CA ARG A 132 -6.11 6.03 7.32
C ARG A 132 -6.83 5.89 5.97
N CYS A 133 -6.12 5.95 4.85
CA CYS A 133 -6.68 5.58 3.56
C CYS A 133 -7.02 4.08 3.53
N LYS A 134 -7.86 3.66 2.58
CA LYS A 134 -8.40 2.29 2.54
C LYS A 134 -7.31 1.23 2.39
N LEU A 135 -6.24 1.51 1.63
CA LEU A 135 -5.10 0.62 1.50
C LEU A 135 -4.35 0.46 2.83
N CYS A 136 -4.00 1.56 3.50
CA CYS A 136 -3.34 1.52 4.81
C CYS A 136 -4.19 0.84 5.89
N GLU A 137 -5.52 1.02 5.87
CA GLU A 137 -6.43 0.26 6.74
C GLU A 137 -6.36 -1.24 6.46
N PHE A 138 -6.44 -1.65 5.20
CA PHE A 138 -6.34 -3.05 4.80
C PHE A 138 -5.01 -3.69 5.21
N LEU A 139 -3.87 -3.02 4.96
CA LEU A 139 -2.55 -3.53 5.33
C LEU A 139 -2.41 -3.76 6.84
N VAL A 140 -2.89 -2.82 7.65
CA VAL A 140 -2.92 -2.95 9.12
C VAL A 140 -3.82 -4.10 9.56
N ASP A 141 -4.98 -4.29 8.93
CA ASP A 141 -5.90 -5.37 9.27
C ASP A 141 -5.33 -6.74 8.90
N LEU A 142 -4.63 -6.85 7.77
CA LEU A 142 -3.97 -8.07 7.32
C LEU A 142 -2.84 -8.47 8.29
N TYR A 143 -1.91 -7.55 8.58
CA TYR A 143 -0.86 -7.76 9.57
C TYR A 143 -1.43 -8.02 10.98
N GLY A 144 -2.43 -7.23 11.34
CA GLY A 144 -3.14 -7.32 12.60
C GLY A 144 -3.92 -8.62 12.78
N SER A 145 -4.21 -9.37 11.72
CA SER A 145 -4.91 -10.67 11.81
C SER A 145 -3.99 -11.87 11.67
N ARG A 146 -2.92 -11.78 10.87
CA ARG A 146 -2.11 -12.96 10.49
C ARG A 146 -0.69 -12.98 10.99
N TRP A 147 -0.05 -11.81 11.16
CA TRP A 147 1.36 -11.78 11.52
C TRP A 147 1.68 -12.61 12.75
N LYS A 148 2.77 -13.38 12.66
CA LYS A 148 3.36 -14.17 13.72
C LYS A 148 4.88 -13.97 13.67
N PRO A 149 5.61 -14.11 14.79
CA PRO A 149 7.05 -13.85 14.84
C PRO A 149 7.89 -14.55 13.76
N TYR A 150 7.49 -15.75 13.29
CA TYR A 150 8.26 -16.47 12.26
C TYR A 150 8.29 -15.78 10.90
N HIS A 151 7.33 -14.91 10.57
CA HIS A 151 7.32 -14.21 9.27
C HIS A 151 8.61 -13.39 9.10
N ASP A 152 9.13 -12.82 10.19
CA ASP A 152 10.36 -12.03 10.16
C ASP A 152 11.62 -12.91 10.16
N TYR A 153 11.58 -14.09 10.79
CA TYR A 153 12.77 -14.94 10.92
C TYR A 153 13.08 -15.74 9.64
N ILE A 154 12.07 -15.98 8.80
CA ILE A 154 12.25 -16.70 7.53
C ILE A 154 12.91 -15.80 6.47
N ASN A 155 12.76 -14.47 6.59
CA ASN A 155 13.30 -13.50 5.63
C ASN A 155 14.16 -12.45 6.34
N SER A 156 15.48 -12.57 6.21
CA SER A 156 16.44 -11.65 6.87
C SER A 156 16.24 -10.19 6.47
N ARG A 157 15.78 -9.92 5.23
CA ARG A 157 15.49 -8.56 4.77
C ARG A 157 14.30 -7.95 5.53
N GLU A 158 13.26 -8.72 5.79
CA GLU A 158 12.12 -8.25 6.58
C GLU A 158 12.58 -7.90 8.00
N LEU A 159 13.45 -8.73 8.61
CA LEU A 159 13.97 -8.41 9.92
C LEU A 159 14.77 -7.10 9.95
N GLU A 160 15.58 -6.83 8.92
CA GLU A 160 16.33 -5.57 8.76
C GLU A 160 15.41 -4.35 8.57
N LEU A 161 14.30 -4.51 7.83
CA LEU A 161 13.34 -3.44 7.57
C LEU A 161 12.37 -3.20 8.72
N ARG A 162 12.21 -4.15 9.64
CA ARG A 162 11.27 -4.05 10.75
C ARG A 162 11.48 -2.77 11.58
N GLU A 163 12.74 -2.38 11.80
CA GLU A 163 13.08 -1.17 12.55
C GLU A 163 12.76 0.13 11.79
N GLN A 164 12.56 0.04 10.48
CA GLN A 164 12.24 1.17 9.60
C GLN A 164 10.73 1.35 9.40
N LEU A 165 9.91 0.45 9.95
CA LEU A 165 8.47 0.54 9.82
C LEU A 165 7.91 1.87 10.33
N PRO A 166 7.00 2.53 9.57
CA PRO A 166 6.46 3.80 9.99
C PRO A 166 5.68 3.70 11.31
N MET A 167 5.92 4.64 12.23
CA MET A 167 5.26 4.66 13.54
C MET A 167 3.72 4.61 13.44
N ALA A 168 3.16 5.27 12.43
CA ALA A 168 1.73 5.25 12.16
C ALA A 168 1.18 3.84 11.82
N PHE A 169 1.99 2.98 11.19
CA PHE A 169 1.67 1.58 11.00
C PHE A 169 1.84 0.80 12.31
N LEU A 170 3.00 0.91 12.96
CA LEU A 170 3.35 0.18 14.19
C LEU A 170 2.29 0.35 15.30
N MET A 171 1.86 1.57 15.57
CA MET A 171 0.88 1.85 16.63
C MET A 171 -0.45 1.15 16.38
N ARG A 172 -0.92 1.19 15.13
CA ARG A 172 -2.21 0.57 14.76
C ARG A 172 -2.09 -0.95 14.67
N TRP A 173 -0.96 -1.44 14.20
CA TRP A 173 -0.65 -2.86 14.18
C TRP A 173 -0.61 -3.44 15.61
N LEU A 174 0.05 -2.75 16.54
CA LEU A 174 0.08 -3.10 17.97
C LEU A 174 -1.33 -3.17 18.56
N GLU A 175 -2.16 -2.16 18.30
CA GLU A 175 -3.57 -2.15 18.72
C GLU A 175 -4.33 -3.37 18.19
N LYS A 176 -4.11 -3.76 16.93
CA LYS A 176 -4.77 -4.94 16.33
C LYS A 176 -4.27 -6.24 16.97
N LEU A 177 -2.98 -6.37 17.22
CA LEU A 177 -2.40 -7.53 17.89
C LEU A 177 -2.97 -7.70 19.31
N GLY A 178 -3.04 -6.62 20.09
CA GLY A 178 -3.59 -6.64 21.44
C GLY A 178 -5.08 -6.97 21.51
N ASN A 179 -5.82 -6.73 20.43
CA ASN A 179 -7.25 -7.04 20.30
C ASN A 179 -7.54 -8.38 19.61
N ARG A 180 -6.53 -9.19 19.26
CA ARG A 180 -6.77 -10.49 18.64
C ARG A 180 -7.57 -11.38 19.60
N PRO A 181 -8.63 -12.06 19.11
CA PRO A 181 -9.33 -13.02 19.94
C PRO A 181 -8.35 -14.10 20.38
N TYR A 182 -8.39 -14.40 21.66
CA TYR A 182 -7.55 -15.40 22.29
C TYR A 182 -8.00 -16.79 21.84
N ILE A 183 -7.14 -17.50 21.10
CA ILE A 183 -7.41 -18.85 20.58
C ILE A 183 -6.47 -19.84 21.30
N GLY A 184 -6.81 -20.24 22.53
CA GLY A 184 -6.13 -21.34 23.24
C GLY A 184 -6.20 -21.23 24.77
N ASP A 185 -6.56 -22.30 25.47
CA ASP A 185 -6.75 -22.39 26.93
C ASP A 185 -5.40 -22.41 27.68
N GLY A 186 -4.94 -21.28 28.24
CA GLY A 186 -3.68 -21.22 29.02
C GLY A 186 -3.16 -19.80 29.22
N GLY A 187 -3.46 -19.24 30.39
CA GLY A 187 -3.37 -17.81 30.73
C GLY A 187 -2.07 -17.09 30.42
N LEU A 188 -2.15 -15.77 30.59
CA LEU A 188 -1.22 -14.66 30.28
C LEU A 188 0.23 -14.76 30.80
N GLU A 189 0.73 -15.94 31.19
CA GLU A 189 1.98 -16.12 31.94
C GLU A 189 3.07 -16.91 31.19
N TYR A 190 2.96 -17.13 29.88
CA TYR A 190 4.09 -17.67 29.12
C TYR A 190 5.21 -16.62 29.03
N GLY A 191 6.15 -16.68 29.98
CA GLY A 191 7.39 -15.89 29.99
C GLY A 191 7.67 -15.18 31.32
N LEU A 192 6.65 -14.92 32.15
CA LEU A 192 6.84 -14.32 33.48
C LEU A 192 7.11 -15.35 34.57
N GLY A 193 6.64 -16.59 34.42
CA GLY A 193 6.89 -17.67 35.38
C GLY A 193 8.38 -17.91 35.64
N HIS A 194 9.21 -17.81 34.59
CA HIS A 194 10.67 -17.92 34.72
C HIS A 194 11.29 -16.84 35.61
N TYR A 195 10.71 -15.64 35.67
CA TYR A 195 11.19 -14.58 36.57
C TYR A 195 10.71 -14.79 38.00
N SER A 196 9.53 -15.39 38.20
CA SER A 196 9.04 -15.78 39.52
C SER A 196 9.93 -16.87 40.15
N GLU A 197 10.32 -17.88 39.36
CA GLU A 197 11.23 -18.96 39.79
C GLU A 197 12.62 -18.42 40.16
N GLN A 198 13.19 -17.51 39.35
CA GLN A 198 14.47 -16.87 39.67
C GLN A 198 14.45 -16.02 40.94
N MET A 199 13.32 -15.38 41.25
CA MET A 199 13.16 -14.60 42.48
C MET A 199 13.09 -15.49 43.73
N GLU A 200 12.44 -16.65 43.63
CA GLU A 200 12.37 -17.63 44.72
C GLU A 200 13.75 -18.26 45.02
N GLU A 201 14.53 -18.58 43.99
CA GLU A 201 15.90 -19.09 44.14
C GLU A 201 16.81 -18.07 44.84
N VAL A 202 16.77 -16.80 44.45
CA VAL A 202 17.58 -15.73 45.06
C VAL A 202 17.18 -15.48 46.52
N GLN A 203 15.90 -15.58 46.87
CA GLN A 203 15.43 -15.43 48.26
C GLN A 203 15.85 -16.61 49.15
N SER A 204 15.90 -17.83 48.60
CA SER A 204 16.37 -19.02 49.32
C SER A 204 17.86 -18.95 49.67
N GLN A 205 18.69 -18.45 48.74
CA GLN A 205 20.14 -18.29 48.94
C GLN A 205 20.52 -17.13 49.87
N ALA A 206 19.64 -16.13 50.03
CA ALA A 206 19.85 -15.02 50.96
C ALA A 206 19.43 -15.32 52.41
N SER A 207 18.79 -16.49 52.64
CA SER A 207 18.27 -16.92 53.94
C SER A 207 19.13 -17.99 54.62
N GLU A 208 20.24 -18.40 54.00
CA GLU A 208 21.32 -19.25 54.54
C GLU A 208 22.52 -18.41 55.00
#